data_AF-A0A7W1CAR3-F1
#
_entry.id   AF-A0A7W1CAR3-F1
#
_cell.length_a   1.000
_cell.length_b   1.000
_cell.length_c   1.000
_cell.angle_alpha   90.00
_cell.angle_beta   90.00
_cell.angle_gamma   90.00
#
_symmetry.space_group_name_H-M   'P 1'
#
loop_
_entity.id
_entity.type
_entity.pdbx_description
1 polymer ?
#
loop_
_entity_poly.entity_id
_entity_poly.type
_entity_poly.pdbx_seq_one_letter_code
_entity_poly.pdbx_strand_id
1 'polypeptide(L)'
;MIHPQSIVHSFVEFVDGSYKAQLGLPDMRLPIQFALTFPERLPSPARRRSPAEWGTLDFEPLAMGTYPAYDTVRRAAEAGGNRGTILNAADEVAVEGFLRGRIGFGDIPATIAGAVERWGGPDEPGVDEIAALDAEIRTTLGAA
;
A
#
# COMPACT_ATOMS: atom_id res chain seq x y z
N MET A 1 6.35 -9.98 4.19
CA MET A 1 6.63 -10.21 5.62
C MET A 1 5.63 -9.37 6.43
N ILE A 2 5.10 -9.92 7.51
CA ILE A 2 4.22 -9.23 8.45
C ILE A 2 5.05 -8.87 9.69
N HIS A 3 4.92 -7.62 10.15
CA HIS A 3 5.52 -7.13 11.39
C HIS A 3 4.43 -6.43 12.23
N PRO A 4 3.78 -7.14 13.17
CA PRO A 4 2.59 -6.63 13.86
C PRO A 4 2.83 -5.34 14.66
N GLN A 5 4.03 -5.17 15.22
CA GLN A 5 4.35 -4.04 16.09
C GLN A 5 4.55 -2.72 15.34
N SER A 6 4.78 -2.77 14.02
CA SER A 6 5.04 -1.59 13.18
C SER A 6 6.15 -0.66 13.71
N ILE A 7 7.15 -1.24 14.39
CA ILE A 7 8.33 -0.53 14.88
C ILE A 7 9.44 -0.55 13.83
N VAL A 8 9.65 -1.71 13.20
CA VAL A 8 10.49 -1.82 12.01
C VAL A 8 9.66 -1.39 10.81
N HIS A 9 9.96 -0.22 10.25
CA HIS A 9 9.17 0.35 9.16
C HIS A 9 9.50 -0.26 7.80
N SER A 10 10.76 -0.64 7.58
CA SER A 10 11.26 -1.38 6.42
C SER A 10 12.74 -1.71 6.60
N PHE A 11 13.28 -2.58 5.74
CA PHE A 11 14.70 -2.89 5.67
C PHE A 11 15.19 -3.06 4.24
N VAL A 12 16.51 -2.98 4.07
CA VAL A 12 17.24 -3.25 2.83
C VAL A 12 18.28 -4.34 3.13
N GLU A 13 18.24 -5.41 2.35
CA GLU A 13 19.25 -6.47 2.34
C GLU A 13 20.39 -6.06 1.40
N PHE A 14 21.62 -6.26 1.85
CA PHE A 14 22.85 -6.01 1.09
C PHE A 14 23.44 -7.32 0.59
N VAL A 15 24.30 -7.24 -0.44
CA VAL A 15 24.90 -8.42 -1.12
C VAL A 15 25.78 -9.29 -0.21
N ASP A 16 26.19 -8.78 0.95
CA ASP A 16 26.93 -9.52 1.98
C ASP A 16 26.00 -10.25 2.98
N GLY A 17 24.68 -10.17 2.78
CA GLY A 17 23.65 -10.73 3.65
C GLY A 17 23.31 -9.88 4.86
N SER A 18 23.92 -8.69 5.01
CA SER A 18 23.58 -7.76 6.09
C SER A 18 22.30 -6.98 5.78
N TYR A 19 21.59 -6.56 6.82
CA TYR A 19 20.36 -5.77 6.72
C TYR A 19 20.54 -4.40 7.37
N LYS A 20 20.01 -3.36 6.74
CA LYS A 20 19.74 -2.07 7.41
C LYS A 20 18.26 -1.87 7.54
N ALA A 21 17.81 -1.61 8.76
CA ALA A 21 16.41 -1.34 9.07
C ALA A 21 16.24 0.09 9.57
N GLN A 22 15.11 0.71 9.23
CA GLN A 22 14.66 1.94 9.85
C GLN A 22 13.65 1.57 10.94
N LEU A 23 13.90 2.04 12.17
CA LEU A 23 13.07 1.79 13.33
C LEU A 23 12.53 3.10 13.90
N GLY A 24 11.29 3.07 14.37
CA GLY A 24 10.62 4.20 14.99
C GLY A 24 9.30 3.78 15.62
N LEU A 25 8.74 4.62 16.48
CA LEU A 25 7.33 4.47 16.81
C LEU A 25 6.49 4.87 15.59
N PRO A 26 5.29 4.30 15.40
CA PRO A 26 4.39 4.64 14.30
C PRO A 26 3.87 6.08 14.45
N ASP A 27 4.68 7.03 14.01
CA ASP A 27 4.46 8.46 14.14
C ASP A 27 4.93 9.17 12.85
N MET A 28 3.97 9.55 12.02
CA MET A 28 4.22 10.15 10.70
C MET A 28 5.03 11.46 10.75
N ARG A 29 5.11 12.13 11.91
CA ARG A 29 5.96 13.33 12.07
C ARG A 29 7.43 13.03 11.78
N LEU A 30 7.89 11.80 12.04
CA LEU A 30 9.26 11.40 11.78
C LEU A 30 9.60 11.31 10.28
N PRO A 31 8.89 10.51 9.44
CA PRO A 31 9.15 10.46 8.01
C PRO A 31 8.82 11.78 7.30
N ILE A 32 7.77 12.50 7.71
CA ILE A 32 7.42 13.81 7.13
C ILE A 32 8.57 14.81 7.34
N GLN A 33 9.05 14.94 8.58
CA GLN A 33 10.15 15.86 8.87
C GLN A 33 11.40 15.48 8.06
N PHE A 34 11.76 14.19 8.04
CA PHE A 34 12.96 13.74 7.32
C PHE A 34 12.85 13.98 5.80
N ALA A 35 11.67 13.80 5.21
CA ALA A 35 11.46 14.13 3.80
C ALA A 35 11.66 15.62 3.49
N LEU A 36 11.24 16.51 4.40
CA LEU A 36 11.38 17.96 4.25
C LEU A 36 12.80 18.46 4.53
N THR A 37 13.55 17.78 5.40
CA THR A 37 14.88 18.20 5.84
C THR A 37 15.99 17.34 5.30
N PHE A 38 15.74 16.48 4.32
CA PHE A 38 16.76 15.58 3.79
C PHE A 38 17.91 16.38 3.16
N PRO A 39 19.19 16.05 3.43
CA PRO A 39 19.68 14.89 4.21
C PRO A 39 19.83 15.14 5.73
N GLU A 40 19.60 16.35 6.20
CA GLU A 40 19.75 16.73 7.60
C GLU A 40 18.73 16.03 8.53
N ARG A 41 19.20 15.69 9.74
CA ARG A 41 18.35 15.18 10.82
C ARG A 41 18.16 16.25 11.88
N LEU A 42 16.97 16.80 11.96
CA LEU A 42 16.61 17.79 12.98
C LEU A 42 15.96 17.13 14.21
N PRO A 43 15.99 17.77 15.40
CA PRO A 43 15.23 17.34 16.55
C PRO A 43 13.73 17.23 16.23
N SER A 44 13.13 16.07 16.47
CA SER A 44 11.72 15.82 16.20
C SER A 44 10.85 15.87 17.47
N PRO A 45 9.62 16.43 17.37
CA PRO A 45 8.60 16.35 18.42
C PRO A 45 7.87 15.00 18.45
N ALA A 46 8.23 14.06 17.57
CA ALA A 46 7.69 12.70 17.56
C ALA A 46 7.87 12.03 18.92
N ARG A 47 6.92 11.13 19.26
CA ARG A 47 6.98 10.41 20.53
C ARG A 47 8.30 9.63 20.62
N ARG A 48 8.92 9.65 21.79
CA ARG A 48 10.13 8.88 22.09
C ARG A 48 9.82 7.85 23.16
N ARG A 49 10.31 6.63 22.95
CA ARG A 49 10.38 5.56 23.95
C ARG A 49 11.74 4.90 23.82
N SER A 50 12.30 4.45 24.93
CA SER A 50 13.51 3.65 24.90
C SER A 50 13.26 2.37 24.10
N PRO A 51 14.23 1.87 23.30
CA PRO A 51 14.13 0.55 22.69
C PRO A 51 13.88 -0.58 23.71
N ALA A 52 14.33 -0.41 24.96
CA ALA A 52 14.05 -1.35 26.05
C ALA A 52 12.55 -1.46 26.39
N GLU A 53 11.73 -0.49 25.98
CA GLU A 53 10.28 -0.45 26.21
C GLU A 53 9.46 -0.97 25.01
N TRP A 54 10.11 -1.37 23.92
CA TRP A 54 9.43 -1.83 22.70
C TRP A 54 8.86 -3.25 22.82
N GLY A 55 9.39 -4.06 23.74
CA GLY A 55 9.02 -5.46 23.88
C GLY A 55 9.58 -6.32 22.75
N THR A 56 8.83 -7.35 22.36
CA THR A 56 9.21 -8.29 21.29
C THR A 56 8.92 -7.68 19.91
N LEU A 57 9.85 -7.88 18.98
CA LEU A 57 9.66 -7.56 17.56
C LEU A 57 9.47 -8.87 16.80
N ASP A 58 8.23 -9.13 16.37
CA ASP A 58 7.88 -10.36 15.67
C ASP A 58 7.87 -10.16 14.15
N PHE A 59 8.26 -11.21 13.43
CA PHE A 59 8.29 -11.23 11.98
C PHE A 59 7.70 -12.55 11.47
N GLU A 60 6.71 -12.45 10.61
CA GLU A 60 5.99 -13.60 10.08
C GLU A 60 6.00 -13.59 8.55
N PRO A 61 6.03 -14.77 7.89
CA PRO A 61 5.86 -14.83 6.45
C PRO A 61 4.43 -14.39 6.07
N LEU A 62 4.30 -13.70 4.93
CA LEU A 62 3.01 -13.41 4.33
C LEU A 62 2.65 -14.58 3.41
N ALA A 63 1.73 -15.45 3.83
CA ALA A 63 1.33 -16.58 3.01
C ALA A 63 0.44 -16.10 1.83
N MET A 64 0.70 -16.63 0.64
CA MET A 64 -0.11 -16.37 -0.55
C MET A 64 -1.56 -16.81 -0.28
N GLY A 65 -2.53 -16.03 -0.78
CA GLY A 65 -3.95 -16.29 -0.56
C GLY A 65 -4.50 -15.81 0.78
N THR A 66 -3.68 -15.42 1.76
CA THR A 66 -4.18 -14.86 3.03
C THR A 66 -4.88 -13.52 2.83
N TYR A 67 -4.33 -12.67 1.95
CA TYR A 67 -4.91 -11.36 1.62
C TYR A 67 -5.04 -11.24 0.10
N PRO A 68 -6.17 -11.62 -0.51
CA PRO A 68 -6.30 -11.72 -1.97
C PRO A 68 -6.02 -10.41 -2.72
N ALA A 69 -6.30 -9.26 -2.10
CA ALA A 69 -5.96 -7.95 -2.67
C ALA A 69 -4.43 -7.79 -2.87
N TYR A 70 -3.61 -8.25 -1.92
CA TYR A 70 -2.15 -8.20 -2.03
C TYR A 70 -1.66 -9.03 -3.23
N ASP A 71 -2.23 -10.21 -3.45
CA ASP A 71 -1.85 -11.07 -4.57
C ASP A 71 -2.19 -10.44 -5.93
N THR A 72 -3.31 -9.71 -6.00
CA THR A 72 -3.69 -8.94 -7.19
C THR A 72 -2.73 -7.76 -7.41
N VAL A 73 -2.44 -6.97 -6.36
CA VAL A 73 -1.51 -5.84 -6.44
C VAL A 73 -0.12 -6.30 -6.88
N ARG A 74 0.41 -7.39 -6.32
CA ARG A 74 1.73 -7.93 -6.71
C ARG A 74 1.78 -8.29 -8.20
N ARG A 75 0.78 -9.02 -8.69
CA ARG A 75 0.69 -9.41 -10.11
C ARG A 75 0.56 -8.20 -11.03
N ALA A 76 -0.23 -7.22 -10.63
CA ALA A 76 -0.40 -5.98 -11.38
C ALA A 76 0.88 -5.14 -11.42
N ALA A 77 1.61 -5.03 -10.31
CA ALA A 77 2.90 -4.34 -10.24
C ALA A 77 3.96 -5.02 -11.11
N GLU A 78 4.01 -6.35 -11.13
CA GLU A 78 4.90 -7.11 -12.02
C GLU A 78 4.56 -6.93 -13.50
N ALA A 79 3.27 -6.82 -13.83
CA ALA A 79 2.81 -6.62 -15.20
C ALA A 79 2.97 -5.17 -15.71
N GLY A 80 2.97 -4.17 -14.81
CA GLY A 80 3.10 -2.76 -15.15
C GLY A 80 1.93 -2.20 -15.98
N GLY A 81 2.20 -1.10 -16.68
CA GLY A 81 1.23 -0.36 -17.50
C GLY A 81 0.19 0.36 -16.65
N ASN A 82 -1.04 0.46 -17.17
CA ASN A 82 -2.13 1.23 -16.54
C ASN A 82 -2.70 0.64 -15.24
N ARG A 83 -2.20 -0.51 -14.78
CA ARG A 83 -2.79 -1.26 -13.65
C ARG A 83 -2.69 -0.54 -12.31
N GLY A 84 -1.69 0.32 -12.12
CA GLY A 84 -1.59 1.14 -10.91
C GLY A 84 -2.81 2.05 -10.72
N THR A 85 -3.22 2.75 -11.78
CA THR A 85 -4.43 3.59 -11.80
C THR A 85 -5.69 2.77 -11.52
N ILE A 86 -5.80 1.61 -12.16
CA ILE A 86 -6.96 0.73 -12.02
C ILE A 86 -7.12 0.22 -10.59
N LEU A 87 -6.02 -0.25 -9.99
CA LEU A 87 -5.99 -0.73 -8.62
C LEU A 87 -6.48 0.35 -7.65
N ASN A 88 -5.95 1.57 -7.78
CA ASN A 88 -6.30 2.67 -6.87
C ASN A 88 -7.76 3.09 -7.02
N ALA A 89 -8.23 3.27 -8.27
CA ALA A 89 -9.61 3.68 -8.54
C ALA A 89 -10.62 2.63 -8.04
N ALA A 90 -10.35 1.35 -8.28
CA ALA A 90 -11.22 0.25 -7.84
C ALA A 90 -11.23 0.09 -6.30
N ASP A 91 -10.07 0.23 -5.65
CA ASP A 91 -9.96 0.18 -4.19
C ASP A 91 -10.81 1.28 -3.54
N GLU A 92 -10.68 2.52 -4.00
CA GLU A 92 -11.44 3.64 -3.43
C GLU A 92 -12.96 3.44 -3.53
N VAL A 93 -13.46 2.99 -4.69
CA VAL A 93 -14.89 2.72 -4.88
C VAL A 93 -15.36 1.56 -4.01
N ALA A 94 -14.60 0.48 -3.95
CA ALA A 94 -14.96 -0.70 -3.17
C ALA A 94 -14.95 -0.40 -1.66
N VAL A 95 -13.93 0.29 -1.17
CA VAL A 95 -13.83 0.71 0.23
C VAL A 95 -14.96 1.68 0.58
N GLU A 96 -15.29 2.64 -0.29
CA GLU A 96 -16.45 3.52 -0.09
C GLU A 96 -17.77 2.73 -0.04
N GLY A 97 -17.96 1.76 -0.94
CA GLY A 97 -19.10 0.85 -0.94
C GLY A 97 -19.23 0.06 0.36
N PHE A 98 -18.11 -0.48 0.86
CA PHE A 98 -18.04 -1.21 2.12
C PHE A 98 -18.39 -0.31 3.32
N LEU A 99 -17.78 0.87 3.40
CA LEU A 99 -18.03 1.84 4.47
C LEU A 99 -19.48 2.35 4.48
N ARG A 100 -20.14 2.36 3.32
CA ARG A 100 -21.57 2.69 3.17
C ARG A 100 -22.52 1.48 3.31
N GLY A 101 -21.98 0.30 3.60
CA GLY A 101 -22.78 -0.92 3.78
C GLY A 101 -23.44 -1.46 2.50
N ARG A 102 -22.94 -1.08 1.32
CA ARG A 102 -23.45 -1.54 0.01
C ARG A 102 -22.84 -2.88 -0.42
N ILE A 103 -21.60 -3.14 -0.02
CA ILE A 103 -20.89 -4.40 -0.26
C ILE A 103 -20.27 -4.91 1.06
N GLY A 104 -19.94 -6.20 1.12
CA GLY A 104 -19.21 -6.81 2.22
C GLY A 104 -17.70 -6.60 2.14
N PHE A 105 -16.99 -6.81 3.25
CA PHE A 105 -15.52 -6.72 3.28
C PHE A 105 -14.83 -7.66 2.28
N GLY A 106 -15.39 -8.86 2.09
CA GLY A 106 -14.88 -9.86 1.14
C GLY A 106 -15.06 -9.48 -0.33
N ASP A 107 -15.92 -8.50 -0.64
CA ASP A 107 -16.17 -8.06 -2.01
C ASP A 107 -15.06 -7.11 -2.50
N ILE A 108 -14.38 -6.38 -1.59
CA ILE A 108 -13.28 -5.45 -1.92
C ILE A 108 -12.21 -6.12 -2.80
N PRO A 109 -11.56 -7.22 -2.38
CA PRO A 109 -10.55 -7.87 -3.22
C PRO A 109 -11.11 -8.39 -4.55
N ALA A 110 -12.38 -8.81 -4.60
CA ALA A 110 -13.01 -9.30 -5.82
C ALA A 110 -13.26 -8.15 -6.81
N THR A 111 -13.73 -6.99 -6.34
CA THR A 111 -13.91 -5.78 -7.14
C THR A 111 -12.58 -5.31 -7.74
N ILE A 112 -11.52 -5.27 -6.93
CA ILE A 112 -10.18 -4.87 -7.40
C ILE A 112 -9.66 -5.84 -8.46
N ALA A 113 -9.78 -7.15 -8.23
CA ALA A 113 -9.34 -8.17 -9.19
C ALA A 113 -10.10 -8.08 -10.52
N GLY A 114 -11.43 -7.96 -10.46
CA GLY A 114 -12.27 -7.83 -11.65
C GLY A 114 -11.99 -6.55 -12.43
N ALA A 115 -11.66 -5.44 -11.74
CA ALA A 115 -11.27 -4.21 -12.41
C ALA A 115 -9.94 -4.37 -13.18
N VAL A 116 -8.93 -4.96 -12.56
CA VAL A 116 -7.64 -5.22 -13.24
C VAL A 116 -7.81 -6.13 -14.45
N GLU A 117 -8.66 -7.16 -14.35
CA GLU A 117 -8.97 -8.05 -15.48
C GLU A 117 -9.65 -7.30 -16.63
N ARG A 118 -10.58 -6.39 -16.31
CA ARG A 118 -11.38 -5.69 -17.31
C ARG A 118 -10.62 -4.58 -18.04
N TRP A 119 -9.83 -3.78 -17.33
CA TRP A 119 -9.19 -2.58 -17.89
C TRP A 119 -7.67 -2.69 -18.05
N GLY A 120 -7.05 -3.76 -17.53
CA GLY A 120 -5.60 -3.88 -17.50
C GLY A 120 -4.96 -4.02 -18.88
N GLY A 121 -4.10 -3.07 -19.24
CA GLY A 121 -3.36 -3.01 -20.50
C GLY A 121 -1.85 -2.83 -20.26
N PRO A 122 -0.99 -3.11 -21.25
CA PRO A 122 0.46 -2.92 -21.13
C PRO A 122 0.89 -1.45 -21.24
N ASP A 123 0.00 -0.58 -21.71
CA ASP A 123 0.31 0.82 -21.99
C ASP A 123 0.53 1.61 -20.70
N GLU A 124 1.55 2.45 -20.70
CA GLU A 124 1.86 3.38 -19.60
C GLU A 124 1.11 4.69 -19.85
N PRO A 125 0.05 4.99 -19.08
CA PRO A 125 -0.84 6.10 -19.39
C PRO A 125 -0.21 7.46 -19.04
N GLY A 126 -0.43 8.45 -19.90
CA GLY A 126 -0.19 9.85 -19.56
C GLY A 126 -1.18 10.39 -18.52
N VAL A 127 -0.93 11.58 -17.98
CA VAL A 127 -1.75 12.18 -16.91
C VAL A 127 -3.24 12.29 -17.29
N ASP A 128 -3.54 12.70 -18.52
CA ASP A 128 -4.94 12.83 -18.98
C ASP A 128 -5.61 11.45 -19.12
N GLU A 129 -4.87 10.44 -19.56
CA GLU A 129 -5.36 9.06 -19.69
C GLU A 129 -5.58 8.42 -18.31
N ILE A 130 -4.71 8.71 -17.34
CA ILE A 130 -4.90 8.32 -15.93
C ILE A 130 -6.22 8.88 -15.40
N ALA A 131 -6.46 10.19 -15.60
CA ALA A 131 -7.67 10.84 -15.12
C ALA A 131 -8.94 10.30 -15.80
N ALA A 132 -8.88 10.07 -17.12
CA ALA A 132 -10.00 9.50 -17.87
C ALA A 132 -10.32 8.07 -17.42
N LEU A 133 -9.28 7.24 -17.23
CA LEU A 133 -9.42 5.86 -16.78
C LEU A 133 -9.97 5.77 -15.36
N ASP A 134 -9.47 6.58 -14.42
CA ASP A 134 -10.02 6.67 -13.05
C ASP A 134 -11.51 7.03 -13.07
N ALA A 135 -11.90 8.05 -13.85
CA ALA A 135 -13.30 8.48 -13.96
C ALA A 135 -14.21 7.39 -14.57
N GLU A 136 -13.73 6.67 -15.58
CA GLU A 136 -14.46 5.56 -16.20
C GLU A 136 -14.71 4.43 -15.20
N ILE A 137 -13.68 4.03 -14.45
CA ILE A 137 -13.76 2.96 -13.45
C ILE A 137 -14.73 3.34 -12.34
N ARG A 138 -14.64 4.56 -11.81
CA ARG A 138 -15.55 5.05 -10.77
C ARG A 138 -16.99 5.08 -11.22
N THR A 139 -17.24 5.56 -12.43
CA THR A 139 -18.60 5.60 -12.99
C THR A 139 -19.15 4.19 -13.17
N THR A 140 -18.34 3.26 -13.67
CA THR A 140 -18.76 1.89 -13.95
C THR A 140 -19.01 1.09 -12.67
N LEU A 141 -18.13 1.19 -11.68
CA LEU A 141 -18.22 0.43 -10.43
C LEU A 141 -19.19 1.07 -9.42
N GLY A 142 -19.30 2.40 -9.41
CA GLY A 142 -20.16 3.12 -8.47
C GLY A 142 -21.66 3.12 -8.82
N ALA A 143 -22.00 2.73 -10.05
CA ALA A 143 -23.39 2.57 -10.51
C ALA A 143 -24.01 1.21 -10.15
N ALA A 144 -23.20 0.28 -9.61
CA ALA A 144 -23.63 -1.03 -9.11
C ALA A 144 -23.93 -0.98 -7.61
#